data_AF-A0A962MG77-F1
#
_entry.id   AF-A0A962MG77-F1
#
_cell.length_a   1.000
_cell.length_b   1.000
_cell.length_c   1.000
_cell.angle_alpha   90.00
_cell.angle_beta   90.00
_cell.angle_gamma   90.00
#
_symmetry.space_group_name_H-M   'P 1'
#
loop_
_entity.id
_entity.type
_entity.pdbx_description
1 polymer ?
#
loop_
_entity_poly.entity_id
_entity_poly.type
_entity_poly.pdbx_seq_one_letter_code
_entity_poly.pdbx_strand_id
1 'polypeptide(L)'
;MKILQKLLLAIFSCVAFPVLVFAQATDVSCNGANDGAVSATITSLPGETWTCDWSGPGLMQSITASEDPASVYTCAITGLSAGTYIVTANRSPDPLMEPLTAEFIVNEPPALIVDISPTDASQCSASDGSITASPSGGTPDY
;
A
#
# COMPACT_ATOMS: atom_id res chain seq x y z
N MET A 1 -1.75 14.44 52.64
CA MET A 1 -2.30 14.25 51.29
C MET A 1 -1.39 14.93 50.26
N LYS A 2 -0.17 14.39 50.01
CA LYS A 2 0.75 14.94 48.98
C LYS A 2 1.91 14.01 48.59
N ILE A 3 1.76 12.70 48.75
CA ILE A 3 2.81 11.71 48.40
C ILE A 3 2.25 10.56 47.54
N LEU A 4 0.93 10.39 47.45
CA LEU A 4 0.33 9.31 46.65
C LEU A 4 0.18 9.62 45.15
N GLN A 5 0.44 10.86 44.72
CA GLN A 5 0.34 11.25 43.30
C GLN A 5 1.71 11.24 42.59
N LYS A 6 2.80 10.88 43.30
CA LYS A 6 4.16 10.81 42.75
C LYS A 6 4.64 9.38 42.47
N LEU A 7 3.79 8.39 42.73
CA LEU A 7 4.00 6.97 42.37
C LEU A 7 3.23 6.56 41.09
N LEU A 8 2.47 7.46 40.47
CA LEU A 8 1.79 7.22 39.19
C LEU A 8 2.62 7.67 37.97
N LEU A 9 3.74 8.38 38.19
CA LEU A 9 4.59 8.93 37.13
C LEU A 9 5.96 8.26 36.98
N ALA A 10 6.24 7.20 37.74
CA ALA A 10 7.52 6.48 37.71
C ALA A 10 7.42 5.03 37.15
N ILE A 11 6.25 4.65 36.65
CA ILE A 11 6.03 3.37 35.92
C ILE A 11 5.79 3.62 34.42
N PHE A 12 5.91 4.87 33.97
CA PHE A 12 6.29 5.15 32.59
C PHE A 12 7.79 4.84 32.49
N SER A 13 8.13 3.57 32.67
CA SER A 13 9.44 3.03 32.35
C SER A 13 9.73 3.44 30.92
N CYS A 14 10.99 3.76 30.66
CA CYS A 14 11.58 4.05 29.37
C CYS A 14 11.48 2.83 28.43
N VAL A 15 10.28 2.33 28.15
CA VAL A 15 9.98 1.44 27.04
C VAL A 15 9.42 2.35 25.96
N ALA A 16 10.27 2.66 24.97
CA ALA A 16 9.77 3.18 23.71
C ALA A 16 8.83 2.10 23.17
N PHE A 17 7.53 2.30 23.34
CA PHE A 17 6.55 1.41 22.74
C PHE A 17 6.76 1.52 21.23
N PRO A 18 6.93 0.41 20.51
CA PRO A 18 7.10 0.51 19.08
C PRO A 18 5.86 1.16 18.49
N VAL A 19 6.11 2.13 17.62
CA VAL A 19 5.07 2.88 16.96
C VAL A 19 5.24 2.64 15.47
N LEU A 20 4.11 2.36 14.81
CA LEU A 20 4.02 2.46 13.38
C LEU A 20 4.06 3.95 13.02
N VAL A 21 5.14 4.40 12.39
CA VAL A 21 5.41 5.83 12.15
C VAL A 21 4.90 6.27 10.79
N PHE A 22 4.97 5.39 9.78
CA PHE A 22 4.60 5.74 8.42
C PHE A 22 4.07 4.54 7.64
N ALA A 23 3.01 4.77 6.87
CA ALA A 23 2.38 3.82 5.97
C ALA A 23 2.17 4.54 4.63
N GLN A 24 2.77 4.03 3.56
CA GLN A 24 2.64 4.56 2.21
C GLN A 24 2.12 3.50 1.25
N ALA A 25 1.26 3.91 0.34
CA ALA A 25 0.79 3.12 -0.79
C ALA A 25 1.08 3.87 -2.10
N THR A 26 1.37 3.13 -3.15
CA THR A 26 1.51 3.62 -4.54
C THR A 26 0.52 2.85 -5.38
N ASP A 27 -0.36 3.58 -6.06
CA ASP A 27 -1.38 3.05 -6.95
C ASP A 27 -0.75 2.42 -8.20
N VAL A 28 -1.48 1.52 -8.87
CA VAL A 28 -1.02 0.93 -10.13
C VAL A 28 -1.08 1.96 -11.27
N SER A 29 -0.18 1.86 -12.24
CA SER A 29 -0.07 2.89 -13.30
C SER A 29 -1.20 2.86 -14.33
N CYS A 30 -1.79 1.68 -14.55
CA CYS A 30 -2.80 1.42 -15.57
C CYS A 30 -3.82 0.40 -15.05
N ASN A 31 -5.02 0.38 -15.65
CA ASN A 31 -6.02 -0.62 -15.36
C ASN A 31 -5.46 -2.05 -15.59
N GLY A 32 -5.52 -2.90 -14.56
CA GLY A 32 -5.01 -4.27 -14.61
C GLY A 32 -3.50 -4.42 -14.55
N ALA A 33 -2.74 -3.34 -14.33
CA ALA A 33 -1.31 -3.43 -14.07
C ALA A 33 -1.02 -3.99 -12.66
N ASN A 34 0.21 -4.47 -12.47
CA ASN A 34 0.69 -5.04 -11.21
C ASN A 34 1.99 -4.36 -10.79
N ASP A 35 1.99 -3.02 -10.75
CA ASP A 35 3.15 -2.20 -10.39
C ASP A 35 2.93 -1.33 -9.15
N GLY A 36 1.82 -1.57 -8.44
CA GLY A 36 1.54 -0.94 -7.16
C GLY A 36 2.52 -1.41 -6.07
N ALA A 37 2.60 -0.63 -5.01
CA ALA A 37 3.51 -0.90 -3.89
C ALA A 37 2.94 -0.41 -2.56
N VAL A 38 3.31 -1.06 -1.47
CA VAL A 38 3.03 -0.58 -0.11
C VAL A 38 4.27 -0.71 0.76
N SER A 39 4.45 0.21 1.70
CA SER A 39 5.56 0.20 2.65
C SER A 39 5.11 0.70 4.02
N ALA A 40 5.53 -0.04 5.05
CA ALA A 40 5.31 0.26 6.45
C ALA A 40 6.65 0.51 7.14
N THR A 41 6.70 1.53 7.98
CA THR A 41 7.89 1.90 8.76
C THR A 41 7.56 1.93 10.25
N ILE A 42 8.36 1.20 11.02
CA ILE A 42 8.20 1.00 12.46
C ILE A 42 9.44 1.59 13.13
N THR A 43 9.27 2.42 14.14
CA THR A 43 10.38 2.81 15.02
C THR A 43 10.32 1.98 16.28
N SER A 44 11.45 1.35 16.61
CA SER A 44 11.57 0.56 17.84
C SER A 44 12.97 0.70 18.45
N LEU A 45 13.30 -0.16 19.43
CA LEU A 45 14.63 -0.21 20.01
C LEU A 45 15.64 -0.87 19.04
N PRO A 46 16.94 -0.57 19.18
CA PRO A 46 17.98 -1.20 18.36
C PRO A 46 18.09 -2.71 18.62
N GLY A 47 18.42 -3.47 17.57
CA GLY A 47 18.73 -4.90 17.69
C GLY A 47 17.50 -5.80 17.90
N GLU A 48 16.31 -5.29 17.58
CA GLU A 48 15.09 -6.09 17.51
C GLU A 48 14.91 -6.66 16.10
N THR A 49 14.15 -7.75 15.98
CA THR A 49 13.77 -8.28 14.67
C THR A 49 12.27 -8.13 14.48
N TRP A 50 11.89 -7.52 13.36
CA TRP A 50 10.49 -7.35 12.97
C TRP A 50 10.17 -8.23 11.76
N THR A 51 9.06 -8.94 11.84
CA THR A 51 8.49 -9.71 10.73
C THR A 51 7.16 -9.09 10.34
N CYS A 52 7.02 -8.70 9.08
CA CYS A 52 5.78 -8.16 8.54
C CYS A 52 5.07 -9.23 7.72
N ASP A 53 3.91 -9.65 8.21
CA ASP A 53 3.01 -10.57 7.53
C ASP A 53 1.98 -9.75 6.74
N TRP A 54 2.16 -9.76 5.42
CA TRP A 54 1.31 -9.09 4.46
C TRP A 54 0.23 -10.03 3.94
N SER A 55 -0.97 -9.50 3.82
CA SER A 55 -2.12 -10.16 3.19
C SER A 55 -2.84 -9.20 2.24
N GLY A 56 -3.39 -9.73 1.16
CA GLY A 56 -4.14 -8.95 0.18
C GLY A 56 -4.62 -9.83 -0.99
N PRO A 57 -5.15 -9.24 -2.07
CA PRO A 57 -5.61 -9.98 -3.24
C PRO A 57 -4.50 -10.88 -3.80
N GLY A 58 -4.70 -12.20 -3.72
CA GLY A 58 -3.75 -13.19 -4.22
C GLY A 58 -2.38 -13.21 -3.53
N LEU A 59 -2.20 -12.48 -2.42
CA LEU A 59 -0.91 -12.32 -1.75
C LEU A 59 -0.98 -12.75 -0.28
N MET A 60 -0.05 -13.60 0.11
CA MET A 60 0.34 -13.88 1.49
C MET A 60 1.86 -13.93 1.54
N GLN A 61 2.47 -12.98 2.22
CA GLN A 61 3.93 -12.87 2.25
C GLN A 61 4.41 -12.47 3.63
N SER A 62 5.43 -13.16 4.13
CA SER A 62 6.12 -12.79 5.36
C SER A 62 7.51 -12.30 5.01
N ILE A 63 7.85 -11.08 5.44
CA ILE A 63 9.17 -10.48 5.22
C ILE A 63 9.78 -10.00 6.54
N THR A 64 11.06 -10.23 6.73
CA THR A 64 11.81 -9.58 7.81
C THR A 64 12.07 -8.13 7.40
N ALA A 65 11.73 -7.19 8.28
CA ALA A 65 11.94 -5.77 8.04
C ALA A 65 13.44 -5.46 7.97
N SER A 66 13.82 -4.54 7.08
CA SER A 66 15.17 -4.02 7.03
C SER A 66 15.36 -2.97 8.13
N GLU A 67 16.38 -3.15 8.97
CA GLU A 67 16.76 -2.19 10.00
C GLU A 67 17.73 -1.12 9.45
N ASP A 68 17.42 0.14 9.70
CA ASP A 68 18.31 1.29 9.57
C ASP A 68 19.02 1.56 10.90
N PRO A 69 20.29 2.06 10.89
CA PRO A 69 21.00 2.53 12.09
C PRO A 69 20.22 3.40 13.09
N ALA A 70 19.18 4.12 12.66
CA ALA A 70 18.29 4.88 13.53
C ALA A 70 17.22 4.05 14.27
N SER A 71 17.33 2.71 14.26
CA SER A 71 16.32 1.76 14.80
C SER A 71 14.95 1.93 14.14
N VAL A 72 15.02 2.19 12.83
CA VAL A 72 13.87 2.28 11.94
C VAL A 72 13.81 1.00 11.14
N TYR A 73 12.68 0.32 11.19
CA TYR A 73 12.43 -0.95 10.51
C TYR A 73 11.44 -0.73 9.38
N THR A 74 11.84 -1.06 8.16
CA THR A 74 11.00 -0.90 6.97
C THR A 74 10.65 -2.25 6.39
N CYS A 75 9.38 -2.43 6.06
CA CYS A 75 8.91 -3.58 5.30
C CYS A 75 8.06 -3.10 4.14
N ALA A 76 8.44 -3.52 2.93
CA ALA A 76 7.82 -3.07 1.70
C ALA A 76 7.58 -4.25 0.77
N ILE A 77 6.46 -4.21 0.07
CA ILE A 77 6.10 -5.15 -1.00
C ILE A 77 5.71 -4.36 -2.25
N THR A 78 6.10 -4.87 -3.41
CA THR A 78 5.89 -4.24 -4.72
C THR A 78 5.31 -5.27 -5.69
N GLY A 79 4.87 -4.81 -6.85
CA GLY A 79 4.31 -5.71 -7.85
C GLY A 79 2.84 -6.07 -7.56
N LEU A 80 2.13 -5.14 -6.91
CA LEU A 80 0.79 -5.35 -6.40
C LEU A 80 -0.24 -4.95 -7.44
N SER A 81 -1.34 -5.69 -7.49
CA SER A 81 -2.56 -5.27 -8.19
C SER A 81 -3.35 -4.26 -7.34
N ALA A 82 -4.36 -3.63 -7.92
CA ALA A 82 -5.31 -2.87 -7.14
C ALA A 82 -6.01 -3.73 -6.07
N GLY A 83 -6.24 -3.13 -4.91
CA GLY A 83 -6.96 -3.72 -3.80
C GLY A 83 -6.46 -3.30 -2.42
N THR A 84 -6.99 -3.96 -1.41
CA THR A 84 -6.70 -3.69 -0.01
C THR A 84 -5.63 -4.65 0.52
N TYR A 85 -4.56 -4.10 1.07
CA TYR A 85 -3.48 -4.85 1.70
C TYR A 85 -3.42 -4.58 3.19
N ILE A 86 -3.22 -5.62 3.99
CA ILE A 86 -3.10 -5.51 5.44
C ILE A 86 -1.72 -6.05 5.83
N VAL A 87 -0.98 -5.28 6.62
CA VAL A 87 0.24 -5.73 7.29
C VAL A 87 -0.05 -6.04 8.75
N THR A 88 0.51 -7.13 9.24
CA THR A 88 0.63 -7.45 10.67
C THR A 88 2.11 -7.56 10.99
N ALA A 89 2.66 -6.60 11.71
CA ALA A 89 4.06 -6.57 12.09
C ALA A 89 4.23 -7.16 13.49
N ASN A 90 4.99 -8.24 13.56
CA ASN A 90 5.31 -9.00 14.74
C ASN A 90 6.76 -8.74 15.16
N ARG A 91 6.97 -8.48 16.45
CA ARG A 91 8.31 -8.35 17.01
C ARG A 91 8.80 -9.70 17.53
N SER A 92 10.06 -10.02 17.26
CA SER A 92 10.79 -11.13 17.85
C SER A 92 11.96 -10.59 18.69
N PRO A 93 12.27 -11.19 19.86
CA PRO A 93 11.73 -12.45 20.39
C PRO A 93 10.59 -12.26 21.41
N ASP A 94 9.85 -11.15 21.38
CA ASP A 94 8.80 -10.86 22.38
C ASP A 94 7.39 -11.24 21.89
N PRO A 95 6.91 -12.47 22.17
CA PRO A 95 5.59 -12.93 21.75
C PRO A 95 4.44 -12.33 22.60
N LEU A 96 4.73 -11.57 23.65
CA LEU A 96 3.71 -10.96 24.51
C LEU A 96 3.31 -9.56 24.04
N MET A 97 3.99 -9.02 23.02
CA MET A 97 3.63 -7.74 22.45
C MET A 97 2.51 -7.90 21.42
N GLU A 98 1.49 -7.05 21.54
CA GLU A 98 0.44 -6.95 20.52
C GLU A 98 1.05 -6.56 19.17
N PRO A 99 0.65 -7.23 18.07
CA PRO A 99 1.15 -6.91 16.75
C PRO A 99 0.68 -5.52 16.31
N LEU A 100 1.51 -4.85 15.52
CA LEU A 100 1.12 -3.60 14.87
C LEU A 100 0.42 -3.92 13.55
N THR A 101 -0.77 -3.37 13.34
CA THR A 101 -1.53 -3.58 12.11
C THR A 101 -1.75 -2.28 11.36
N ALA A 102 -1.74 -2.36 10.03
CA ALA A 102 -2.14 -1.26 9.15
C ALA A 102 -2.78 -1.77 7.87
N GLU A 103 -3.68 -0.96 7.34
CA GLU A 103 -4.39 -1.19 6.10
C GLU A 103 -3.92 -0.19 5.04
N PHE A 104 -3.77 -0.67 3.82
CA PHE A 104 -3.32 0.08 2.66
C PHE A 104 -4.30 -0.16 1.52
N ILE A 105 -4.62 0.89 0.78
CA ILE A 105 -5.46 0.81 -0.41
C ILE A 105 -4.58 1.17 -1.61
N VAL A 106 -4.46 0.24 -2.55
CA VAL A 106 -3.84 0.44 -3.86
C VAL A 106 -4.97 0.57 -4.88
N ASN A 107 -5.09 1.72 -5.52
CA ASN A 107 -6.11 1.99 -6.53
C ASN A 107 -5.59 1.71 -7.94
N GLU A 108 -6.51 1.60 -8.91
CA GLU A 108 -6.19 1.60 -10.34
C GLU A 108 -7.00 2.64 -11.13
N PRO A 109 -6.47 3.11 -12.26
CA PRO A 109 -7.22 3.90 -13.23
C PRO A 109 -8.43 3.13 -13.79
N PRO A 110 -9.48 3.83 -14.25
CA PRO A 110 -10.58 3.21 -14.99
C PRO A 110 -10.09 2.53 -16.27
N ALA A 111 -10.76 1.45 -16.68
CA ALA A 111 -10.47 0.81 -17.97
C ALA A 111 -10.66 1.79 -19.15
N LEU A 112 -9.79 1.68 -20.15
CA LEU A 112 -9.93 2.42 -21.41
C LEU A 112 -11.03 1.80 -22.25
N ILE A 113 -12.05 2.59 -22.58
CA ILE A 113 -13.17 2.23 -23.45
C ILE A 113 -13.09 3.07 -24.71
N VAL A 114 -13.23 2.47 -25.88
CA VAL A 114 -13.26 3.19 -27.16
C VAL A 114 -14.57 2.89 -27.88
N ASP A 115 -15.43 3.90 -27.97
CA ASP A 115 -16.66 3.81 -28.75
C ASP A 115 -16.39 4.16 -30.21
N ILE A 116 -16.82 3.28 -31.13
CA ILE A 116 -16.62 3.42 -32.57
C ILE A 116 -17.96 3.70 -33.23
N SER A 117 -18.04 4.81 -33.97
CA SER A 117 -19.21 5.21 -34.74
C SER A 117 -18.85 5.35 -36.22
N PRO A 118 -19.16 4.33 -37.05
CA PRO A 118 -18.99 4.43 -38.49
C PRO A 118 -20.11 5.25 -39.13
N THR A 119 -19.76 5.98 -40.19
CA THR A 119 -20.67 6.60 -41.13
C THR A 119 -20.38 5.98 -42.50
N ASP A 120 -21.37 5.30 -43.07
CA ASP A 120 -21.24 4.66 -44.37
C ASP A 120 -20.95 5.68 -45.46
N ALA A 121 -20.21 5.25 -46.48
CA ALA A 121 -20.07 6.03 -47.70
C ALA A 121 -21.44 6.19 -48.36
N SER A 122 -21.71 7.35 -48.96
CA SER A 122 -23.02 7.64 -49.55
C SER A 122 -23.40 6.65 -50.66
N GLN A 123 -22.41 6.01 -51.29
CA GLN A 123 -22.55 4.99 -52.32
C GLN A 123 -21.40 3.98 -52.28
N CYS A 124 -21.60 2.82 -52.92
CA CYS A 124 -20.63 1.70 -52.97
C CYS A 124 -19.27 2.04 -53.62
N SER A 125 -19.12 3.22 -54.23
CA SER A 125 -17.87 3.70 -54.84
C SER A 125 -17.49 5.11 -54.38
N ALA A 126 -18.22 5.67 -53.42
CA ALA A 126 -17.88 6.95 -52.82
C ALA A 126 -16.78 6.76 -51.77
N SER A 127 -15.98 7.81 -51.56
CA SER A 127 -14.89 7.83 -50.56
C SER A 127 -15.18 8.86 -49.46
N ASP A 128 -16.47 9.02 -49.12
CA ASP A 128 -16.98 9.98 -48.13
C ASP A 128 -17.45 9.33 -46.81
N GLY A 129 -17.31 8.01 -46.69
CA GLY A 129 -17.50 7.31 -45.42
C GLY A 129 -16.46 7.75 -44.39
N SER A 130 -16.82 7.71 -43.12
CA SER A 130 -15.92 8.09 -42.02
C SER A 130 -16.11 7.16 -40.82
N ILE A 131 -15.13 7.13 -39.92
CA ILE A 131 -15.24 6.44 -38.65
C ILE A 131 -14.79 7.42 -37.58
N THR A 132 -15.64 7.62 -36.58
CA THR A 132 -15.31 8.43 -35.40
C THR A 132 -15.03 7.51 -34.23
N ALA A 133 -13.91 7.72 -33.54
CA ALA A 133 -13.57 7.03 -32.30
C ALA A 133 -13.69 8.01 -31.12
N SER A 134 -14.35 7.59 -30.05
CA SER A 134 -14.54 8.37 -28.82
C SER A 134 -13.98 7.59 -27.63
N PRO A 135 -12.69 7.76 -27.28
CA PRO A 135 -12.10 7.11 -26.11
C PRO A 135 -12.58 7.74 -24.79
N SER A 136 -12.74 6.93 -23.75
CA SER A 136 -13.02 7.34 -22.37
C SER A 136 -12.32 6.41 -21.35
N GLY A 137 -12.06 6.90 -20.14
CA GLY A 137 -11.30 6.15 -19.12
C GLY A 137 -9.78 6.17 -19.36
N GLY A 138 -9.07 5.18 -18.81
CA GLY A 138 -7.62 5.08 -18.86
C GLY A 138 -6.89 6.06 -17.92
N THR A 139 -5.56 6.17 -18.08
CA THR A 139 -4.67 7.12 -17.40
C THR A 139 -4.40 8.32 -18.33
N PRO A 140 -4.72 9.58 -17.97
CA PRO A 140 -4.38 10.72 -18.82
C PRO A 140 -2.86 10.85 -19.08
N ASP A 141 -2.49 11.47 -20.21
CA ASP A 141 -1.12 11.91 -20.58
C ASP A 141 -0.08 10.84 -20.97
N TYR A 142 -0.48 9.65 -21.43
CA TYR A 142 0.42 8.72 -22.14
C TYR A 142 0.48 8.91 -23.66
#